data_AF-A0A4R0QSB1-F1
#
_entry.id   AF-A0A4R0QSB1-F1
#
_cell.length_a   1.000
_cell.length_b   1.000
_cell.length_c   1.000
_cell.angle_alpha   90.00
_cell.angle_beta   90.00
_cell.angle_gamma   90.00
#
_symmetry.space_group_name_H-M   'P 1'
#
loop_
_entity.id
_entity.type
_entity.pdbx_description
1 polymer ?
#
loop_
_entity_poly.entity_id
_entity_poly.type
_entity_poly.pdbx_seq_one_letter_code
_entity_poly.pdbx_strand_id
1 'polypeptide(L)'
;MNATPSTPTTRSPSRGTGSAGSSSSESQWRGGIPTATGGMAKRAMHWPPEGYIQAFRAVREDIRLILEGGDPASLITTAHHRWHAELFAPALRAGILEAHQLAGYRNGPVYIRNSRHTPLPAEALVDPMETLFTLIGEEREPSVRAVLGHHLFVFIHPYFDGNGRLGRFLLNALLASGGYRWTVVRMERRSAYMAALEEASANGRIAALTRFLAEEMSRG
;
A
#
# COMPACT_ATOMS: atom_id res chain seq x y z
N MET A 1 -7.31 -66.30 -21.19
CA MET A 1 -7.15 -66.94 -19.86
C MET A 1 -7.42 -65.88 -18.82
N ASN A 2 -8.39 -66.15 -17.95
CA ASN A 2 -8.94 -65.30 -16.90
C ASN A 2 -7.95 -65.08 -15.74
N ALA A 3 -7.97 -63.90 -15.12
CA ALA A 3 -8.31 -63.75 -13.70
C ALA A 3 -8.37 -62.26 -13.29
N THR A 4 -9.52 -61.87 -12.77
CA THR A 4 -9.90 -60.58 -12.18
C THR A 4 -9.58 -60.55 -10.66
N PRO A 5 -9.95 -59.52 -9.87
CA PRO A 5 -9.05 -58.75 -9.00
C PRO A 5 -9.15 -59.10 -7.50
N SER A 6 -8.37 -58.43 -6.64
CA SER A 6 -8.55 -58.51 -5.18
C SER A 6 -8.28 -57.17 -4.47
N THR A 7 -9.35 -56.60 -3.92
CA THR A 7 -9.42 -55.78 -2.68
C THR A 7 -10.72 -56.24 -1.99
N PRO A 8 -10.96 -56.09 -0.66
CA PRO A 8 -10.44 -55.06 0.26
C PRO A 8 -10.07 -55.59 1.66
N THR A 9 -9.58 -54.73 2.58
CA THR A 9 -10.13 -54.54 3.95
C THR A 9 -9.41 -53.39 4.65
N THR A 10 -10.24 -52.64 5.37
CA THR A 10 -10.06 -51.43 6.17
C THR A 10 -9.30 -51.64 7.49
N ARG A 11 -8.57 -50.60 7.93
CA ARG A 11 -8.44 -50.25 9.36
C ARG A 11 -7.97 -48.80 9.54
N SER A 12 -8.81 -47.99 10.19
CA SER A 12 -8.50 -46.65 10.70
C SER A 12 -7.47 -46.70 11.83
N PRO A 13 -6.78 -45.57 12.09
CA PRO A 13 -6.67 -45.09 13.45
C PRO A 13 -7.01 -43.59 13.63
N SER A 14 -7.84 -43.38 14.64
CA SER A 14 -8.01 -42.25 15.54
C SER A 14 -7.22 -40.95 15.33
N ARG A 15 -8.01 -39.87 15.19
CA ARG A 15 -7.94 -38.54 15.85
C ARG A 15 -6.64 -38.21 16.61
N GLY A 16 -5.85 -37.33 16.02
CA GLY A 16 -4.98 -36.38 16.73
C GLY A 16 -5.47 -34.96 16.45
N THR A 17 -6.14 -34.35 17.43
CA THR A 17 -6.51 -32.93 17.41
C THR A 17 -5.26 -32.10 17.66
N GLY A 18 -4.54 -31.74 16.59
CA GLY A 18 -3.51 -30.71 16.63
C GLY A 18 -4.17 -29.35 16.59
N SER A 19 -4.15 -28.61 17.71
CA SER A 19 -4.53 -27.21 17.74
C SER A 19 -3.58 -26.44 16.81
N ALA A 20 -4.12 -25.95 15.69
CA ALA A 20 -3.45 -24.96 14.87
C ALA A 20 -3.39 -23.68 15.71
N GLY A 21 -2.28 -23.50 16.43
CA GLY A 21 -1.94 -22.24 17.07
C GLY A 21 -1.95 -21.15 16.00
N SER A 22 -2.89 -20.23 16.13
CA SER A 22 -2.97 -18.99 15.39
C SER A 22 -1.68 -18.19 15.63
N SER A 23 -0.70 -18.38 14.77
CA SER A 23 0.49 -17.53 14.74
C SER A 23 0.06 -16.18 14.16
N SER A 24 -0.09 -15.21 15.06
CA SER A 24 -0.38 -13.82 14.73
C SER A 24 0.66 -13.29 13.73
N SER A 25 0.23 -13.01 12.50
CA SER A 25 1.08 -12.53 11.39
C SER A 25 1.40 -11.02 11.49
N GLU A 26 1.46 -10.49 12.71
CA GLU A 26 1.58 -9.06 13.01
C GLU A 26 3.02 -8.51 12.84
N SER A 27 3.96 -9.33 12.39
CA SER A 27 5.40 -9.03 12.37
C SER A 27 6.02 -8.86 10.97
N GLN A 28 5.20 -8.67 9.93
CA GLN A 28 5.66 -8.84 8.55
C GLN A 28 6.10 -7.55 7.81
N TRP A 29 5.97 -6.39 8.45
CA TRP A 29 6.44 -5.10 7.93
C TRP A 29 7.72 -4.66 8.64
N ARG A 30 8.86 -4.96 8.02
CA ARG A 30 10.15 -4.33 8.32
C ARG A 30 10.78 -3.97 6.97
N GLY A 31 10.58 -2.74 6.53
CA GLY A 31 11.52 -2.11 5.60
C GLY A 31 12.86 -2.04 6.32
N GLY A 32 13.92 -2.50 5.68
CA GLY A 32 15.26 -2.44 6.25
C GLY A 32 15.68 -0.98 6.38
N ILE A 33 15.65 -0.46 7.60
CA ILE A 33 16.48 0.69 7.98
C ILE A 33 17.93 0.19 7.88
N PRO A 34 18.86 0.88 7.17
CA PRO A 34 20.28 0.60 7.29
C PRO A 34 20.64 0.60 8.77
N THR A 35 21.22 -0.49 9.25
CA THR A 35 21.46 -0.77 10.67
C THR A 35 22.05 0.45 11.37
N ALA A 36 21.25 1.10 12.22
CA ALA A 36 21.78 2.01 13.22
C ALA A 36 22.64 1.18 14.18
N THR A 37 23.95 1.39 14.11
CA THR A 37 24.90 0.98 15.15
C THR A 37 24.50 1.68 16.44
N GLY A 38 23.76 0.98 17.31
CA GLY A 38 23.33 1.52 18.59
C GLY A 38 21.96 1.02 19.04
N GLY A 39 21.95 -0.13 19.70
CA GLY A 39 21.01 -0.49 20.76
C GLY A 39 19.52 -0.13 20.60
N MET A 40 18.82 -0.61 19.57
CA MET A 40 17.36 -0.79 19.63
C MET A 40 16.83 -1.74 18.54
N ALA A 41 17.44 -2.93 18.43
CA ALA A 41 16.92 -3.99 17.58
C ALA A 41 15.70 -4.66 18.25
N LYS A 42 14.61 -4.80 17.47
CA LYS A 42 13.46 -5.73 17.67
C LYS A 42 12.44 -5.38 18.77
N ARG A 43 11.51 -4.47 18.45
CA ARG A 43 10.09 -4.65 18.84
C ARG A 43 9.24 -4.72 17.58
N ALA A 44 8.26 -5.61 17.52
CA ALA A 44 7.26 -5.61 16.46
C ALA A 44 6.54 -4.26 16.56
N MET A 45 6.85 -3.35 15.66
CA MET A 45 6.40 -1.97 15.73
C MET A 45 4.99 -1.92 15.15
N HIS A 46 4.00 -2.17 16.01
CA HIS A 46 2.62 -1.78 15.71
C HIS A 46 2.60 -0.25 15.72
N TRP A 47 2.43 0.35 14.54
CA TRP A 47 2.37 1.80 14.42
C TRP A 47 1.15 2.34 15.18
N PRO A 48 1.25 3.47 15.92
CA PRO A 48 0.12 3.97 16.69
C PRO A 48 -1.12 4.19 15.79
N PRO A 49 -2.28 3.57 16.09
CA PRO A 49 -3.49 3.69 15.27
C PRO A 49 -3.95 5.15 15.11
N GLU A 50 -3.57 6.01 16.06
CA GLU A 50 -3.82 7.45 16.06
C GLU A 50 -3.25 8.14 14.81
N GLY A 51 -2.12 7.66 14.27
CA GLY A 51 -1.48 8.25 13.09
C GLY A 51 -2.31 8.01 11.83
N TYR A 52 -2.87 6.81 11.69
CA TYR A 52 -3.78 6.52 10.60
C TYR A 52 -5.04 7.40 10.68
N ILE A 53 -5.58 7.61 11.88
CA ILE A 53 -6.74 8.48 12.09
C ILE A 53 -6.42 9.93 11.73
N GLN A 54 -5.25 10.45 12.13
CA GLN A 54 -4.77 11.80 11.79
C GLN A 54 -4.65 11.98 10.27
N ALA A 55 -3.93 11.09 9.59
CA ALA A 55 -3.79 11.14 8.14
C ALA A 55 -5.14 11.01 7.42
N PHE A 56 -6.01 10.12 7.88
CA PHE A 56 -7.35 9.96 7.31
C PHE A 56 -8.19 11.24 7.42
N ARG A 57 -8.12 11.97 8.55
CA ARG A 57 -8.79 13.27 8.70
C ARG A 57 -8.24 14.29 7.71
N ALA A 58 -6.92 14.38 7.55
CA ALA A 58 -6.30 15.29 6.58
C ALA A 58 -6.74 14.97 5.14
N VAL A 59 -6.78 13.69 4.78
CA VAL A 59 -7.25 13.23 3.45
C VAL A 59 -8.71 13.60 3.23
N ARG A 60 -9.57 13.45 4.25
CA ARG A 60 -10.99 13.83 4.15
C ARG A 60 -11.17 15.32 3.91
N GLU A 61 -10.36 16.15 4.54
CA GLU A 61 -10.39 17.60 4.33
C GLU A 61 -9.98 17.95 2.90
N ASP A 62 -8.93 17.32 2.37
CA ASP A 62 -8.52 17.55 0.97
C ASP A 62 -9.56 17.03 -0.03
N ILE A 63 -10.21 15.90 0.25
CA ILE A 63 -11.31 15.41 -0.57
C ILE A 63 -12.48 16.40 -0.56
N ARG A 64 -12.79 17.05 0.57
CA ARG A 64 -13.81 18.09 0.63
C ARG A 64 -13.47 19.25 -0.32
N LEU A 65 -12.22 19.71 -0.31
CA LEU A 65 -11.75 20.76 -1.23
C LEU A 65 -11.86 20.35 -2.71
N ILE A 66 -11.53 19.09 -3.03
CA ILE A 66 -11.72 18.52 -4.37
C ILE A 66 -13.19 18.56 -4.78
N LEU A 67 -14.10 18.12 -3.89
CA LEU A 67 -15.54 18.10 -4.16
C LEU A 67 -16.15 19.49 -4.27
N GLU A 68 -15.51 20.51 -3.70
CA GLU A 68 -15.88 21.93 -3.82
C GLU A 68 -15.32 22.61 -5.08
N GLY A 69 -14.71 21.85 -5.99
CA GLY A 69 -14.19 22.33 -7.26
C GLY A 69 -12.70 22.65 -7.28
N GLY A 70 -11.96 22.30 -6.23
CA GLY A 70 -10.50 22.36 -6.22
C GLY A 70 -9.87 21.38 -7.21
N ASP A 71 -8.77 21.79 -7.85
CA ASP A 71 -8.03 20.93 -8.77
C ASP A 71 -7.39 19.74 -8.03
N PRO A 72 -7.76 18.48 -8.35
CA PRO A 72 -7.23 17.30 -7.66
C PRO A 72 -5.72 17.14 -7.79
N ALA A 73 -5.15 17.45 -8.96
CA ALA A 73 -3.73 17.25 -9.21
C ALA A 73 -2.87 18.21 -8.37
N SER A 74 -3.19 19.50 -8.40
CA SER A 74 -2.54 20.53 -7.58
C SER A 74 -2.66 20.24 -6.08
N LEU A 75 -3.86 19.86 -5.61
CA LEU A 75 -4.07 19.52 -4.20
C LEU A 75 -3.22 18.32 -3.77
N ILE A 76 -3.25 17.21 -4.50
CA ILE A 76 -2.53 15.99 -4.12
C ILE A 76 -1.01 16.17 -4.20
N THR A 77 -0.52 16.98 -5.16
CA THR A 77 0.91 17.30 -5.32
C THR A 77 1.52 17.80 -4.02
N THR A 78 0.79 18.61 -3.26
CA THR A 78 1.27 19.14 -1.97
C THR A 78 0.77 18.33 -0.78
N ALA A 79 -0.47 17.84 -0.82
CA ALA A 79 -1.12 17.18 0.31
C ALA A 79 -0.45 15.86 0.72
N HIS A 80 0.17 15.14 -0.22
CA HIS A 80 0.75 13.82 0.08
C HIS A 80 1.90 13.88 1.11
N HIS A 81 2.71 14.96 1.11
CA HIS A 81 3.72 15.19 2.17
C HIS A 81 3.06 15.41 3.53
N ARG A 82 1.97 16.18 3.58
CA ARG A 82 1.21 16.40 4.81
C ARG A 82 0.57 15.10 5.32
N TRP A 83 -0.02 14.29 4.44
CA TRP A 83 -0.57 12.98 4.81
C TRP A 83 0.50 12.05 5.38
N HIS A 84 1.71 12.08 4.81
CA HIS A 84 2.86 11.36 5.34
C HIS A 84 3.21 11.85 6.75
N ALA A 85 3.37 13.16 6.93
CA ALA A 85 3.68 13.76 8.22
C ALA A 85 2.63 13.39 9.28
N GLU A 86 1.34 13.52 8.98
CA GLU A 86 0.23 13.15 9.88
C GLU A 86 0.21 11.66 10.21
N LEU A 87 0.48 10.82 9.22
CA LEU A 87 0.56 9.37 9.42
C LEU A 87 1.65 9.03 10.43
N PHE A 88 2.79 9.72 10.35
CA PHE A 88 3.97 9.41 11.14
C PHE A 88 4.17 10.28 12.40
N ALA A 89 3.37 11.33 12.60
CA ALA A 89 3.49 12.28 13.70
C ALA A 89 3.44 11.64 15.10
N PRO A 90 2.60 10.62 15.39
CA PRO A 90 2.58 9.99 16.71
C PRO A 90 3.90 9.33 17.09
N ALA A 91 4.57 8.62 16.18
CA ALA A 91 5.84 8.01 16.55
C ALA A 91 7.04 8.93 16.42
N LEU A 92 6.94 10.05 15.68
CA LEU A 92 7.88 11.16 15.88
C LEU A 92 7.77 11.68 17.33
N ARG A 93 6.55 11.96 17.82
CA ARG A 93 6.31 12.42 19.20
C ARG A 93 6.74 11.41 20.26
N ALA A 94 6.60 10.12 19.96
CA ALA A 94 7.03 9.04 20.85
C ALA A 94 8.54 8.74 20.76
N GLY A 95 9.31 9.49 19.96
CA GLY A 95 10.76 9.30 19.79
C GLY A 95 11.14 8.00 19.09
N ILE A 96 10.23 7.40 18.31
CA ILE A 96 10.48 6.18 17.53
C ILE A 96 10.97 6.52 16.12
N LEU A 97 10.66 7.72 15.61
CA LEU A 97 11.21 8.26 14.38
C LEU A 97 11.90 9.59 14.62
N GLU A 98 12.90 9.89 13.79
CA GLU A 98 13.60 11.16 13.76
C GLU A 98 12.96 12.11 12.75
N ALA A 99 12.97 13.42 13.04
CA ALA A 99 12.31 14.43 12.20
C ALA A 99 12.82 14.43 10.75
N HIS A 100 14.11 14.20 10.54
CA HIS A 100 14.72 14.15 9.20
C HIS A 100 14.18 13.00 8.34
N GLN A 101 13.62 11.95 8.95
CA GLN A 101 13.04 10.82 8.22
C GLN A 101 11.66 11.16 7.63
N LEU A 102 11.03 12.25 8.08
CA LEU A 102 9.75 12.74 7.56
C LEU A 102 9.92 13.96 6.64
N ALA A 103 11.14 14.47 6.51
CA ALA A 103 11.43 15.64 5.69
C ALA A 103 11.57 15.24 4.21
N GLY A 104 10.57 15.62 3.41
CA GLY A 104 10.58 15.37 1.96
C GLY A 104 10.55 13.88 1.60
N TYR A 105 11.16 13.55 0.47
CA TYR A 105 11.33 12.17 0.02
C TYR A 105 12.50 11.49 0.72
N ARG A 106 12.52 10.15 0.69
CA ARG A 106 13.63 9.38 1.25
C ARG A 106 14.95 9.75 0.58
N ASN A 107 16.02 9.71 1.36
CA ASN A 107 17.40 9.99 0.93
C ASN A 107 18.27 8.73 0.91
N GLY A 108 17.65 7.54 0.92
CA GLY A 108 18.33 6.26 0.95
C GLY A 108 17.58 5.17 0.19
N PRO A 109 18.23 4.01 -0.02
CA PRO A 109 17.64 2.89 -0.73
C PRO A 109 16.55 2.21 0.10
N VAL A 110 15.55 1.65 -0.60
CA VAL A 110 14.47 0.85 -0.01
C VAL A 110 14.18 -0.35 -0.90
N TYR A 111 13.63 -1.41 -0.31
CA TYR A 111 13.25 -2.63 -1.00
C TYR A 111 11.82 -3.02 -0.63
N ILE A 112 11.04 -3.44 -1.62
CA ILE A 112 9.69 -3.92 -1.40
C ILE A 112 9.76 -5.43 -1.16
N ARG A 113 9.43 -5.86 0.06
CA ARG A 113 9.44 -7.27 0.42
C ARG A 113 8.46 -8.07 -0.45
N ASN A 114 8.91 -9.23 -0.94
CA ASN A 114 8.14 -10.13 -1.80
C ASN A 114 7.71 -9.51 -3.14
N SER A 115 8.46 -8.53 -3.65
CA SER A 115 8.28 -7.99 -4.99
C SER A 115 9.56 -8.18 -5.80
N ARG A 116 9.42 -8.40 -7.11
CA ARG A 116 10.54 -8.38 -8.05
C ARG A 116 10.86 -6.96 -8.51
N HIS A 117 9.97 -6.00 -8.23
CA HIS A 117 10.19 -4.59 -8.52
C HIS A 117 11.21 -3.99 -7.56
N THR A 118 12.17 -3.24 -8.10
CA THR A 118 13.12 -2.45 -7.33
C THR A 118 12.75 -0.97 -7.49
N PRO A 119 12.43 -0.27 -6.39
CA PRO A 119 12.13 1.16 -6.44
C PRO A 119 13.28 1.99 -7.03
N LEU A 120 12.94 3.19 -7.52
CA LEU A 120 13.92 4.12 -8.06
C LEU A 120 15.01 4.48 -7.03
N PRO A 121 16.23 4.82 -7.45
CA PRO A 121 17.23 5.38 -6.56
C PRO A 121 16.73 6.71 -5.95
N ALA A 122 17.18 7.04 -4.73
CA ALA A 122 16.65 8.19 -3.97
C ALA A 122 16.89 9.53 -4.69
N GLU A 123 18.00 9.61 -5.41
CA GLU A 123 18.46 10.78 -6.16
C GLU A 123 17.56 11.08 -7.37
N ALA A 124 16.79 10.08 -7.83
CA ALA A 124 15.91 10.18 -8.98
C ALA A 124 14.43 10.35 -8.59
N LEU A 125 14.09 10.73 -7.35
CA LEU A 125 12.69 10.78 -6.91
C LEU A 125 11.95 12.04 -7.33
N VAL A 126 12.64 13.17 -7.50
CA VAL A 126 12.01 14.46 -7.80
C VAL A 126 11.33 14.42 -9.16
N ASP A 127 12.08 14.17 -10.23
CA ASP A 127 11.53 14.22 -11.60
C ASP A 127 10.37 13.25 -11.84
N PRO A 128 10.40 11.97 -11.42
CA PRO A 128 9.27 11.05 -11.59
C PRO A 128 8.05 11.42 -10.75
N MET A 129 8.24 12.01 -9.57
CA MET A 129 7.12 12.47 -8.75
C MET A 129 6.44 13.70 -9.37
N GLU A 130 7.23 14.66 -9.88
CA GLU A 130 6.70 15.80 -10.63
C GLU A 130 5.99 15.33 -11.91
N THR A 131 6.61 14.43 -12.67
CA THR A 131 6.03 13.82 -13.87
C THR A 131 4.72 13.10 -13.54
N LEU A 132 4.68 12.32 -12.46
CA LEU A 132 3.47 11.65 -12.01
C LEU A 132 2.32 12.64 -11.79
N PHE A 133 2.57 13.74 -11.07
CA PHE A 133 1.52 14.71 -10.78
C PHE A 133 1.08 15.51 -12.00
N THR A 134 2.00 15.83 -12.92
CA THR A 134 1.64 16.38 -14.24
C THR A 134 0.70 15.43 -15.00
N LEU A 135 1.06 14.14 -15.10
CA LEU A 135 0.23 13.14 -15.80
C LEU A 135 -1.14 12.96 -15.13
N ILE A 136 -1.21 13.05 -13.80
CA ILE A 136 -2.49 13.01 -13.07
C ILE A 136 -3.39 14.21 -13.45
N GLY A 137 -2.81 15.39 -13.68
CA GLY A 137 -3.54 16.58 -14.11
C GLY A 137 -3.98 16.55 -15.57
N GLU A 138 -3.20 15.88 -16.43
CA GLU A 138 -3.49 15.76 -17.87
C GLU A 138 -4.52 14.67 -18.20
N GLU A 139 -4.58 13.60 -17.39
CA GLU A 139 -5.54 12.51 -17.59
C GLU A 139 -6.97 12.93 -17.23
N ARG A 140 -7.85 12.89 -18.24
CA ARG A 140 -9.23 13.37 -18.16
C ARG A 140 -10.18 12.35 -17.57
N GLU A 141 -9.89 11.06 -17.72
CA GLU A 141 -10.75 9.99 -17.20
C GLU A 141 -10.43 9.74 -15.71
N PRO A 142 -11.34 10.08 -14.77
CA PRO A 142 -11.02 10.05 -13.35
C PRO A 142 -10.66 8.65 -12.84
N SER A 143 -11.29 7.61 -13.40
CA SER A 143 -10.98 6.23 -13.03
C SER A 143 -9.58 5.80 -13.48
N VAL A 144 -9.14 6.23 -14.66
CA VAL A 144 -7.80 5.95 -15.20
C VAL A 144 -6.73 6.65 -14.37
N ARG A 145 -6.86 7.97 -14.13
CA ARG A 145 -5.89 8.69 -13.29
C ARG A 145 -5.84 8.13 -11.88
N ALA A 146 -6.96 7.67 -11.31
CA ALA A 146 -6.97 7.09 -9.98
C ALA A 146 -6.18 5.77 -9.91
N VAL A 147 -6.40 4.87 -10.86
CA VAL A 147 -5.71 3.57 -10.90
C VAL A 147 -4.22 3.74 -11.22
N LEU A 148 -3.90 4.53 -12.25
CA LEU A 148 -2.50 4.78 -12.64
C LEU A 148 -1.76 5.61 -11.61
N GLY A 149 -2.37 6.68 -11.09
CA GLY A 149 -1.80 7.51 -10.04
C GLY A 149 -1.47 6.70 -8.79
N HIS A 150 -2.40 5.83 -8.37
CA HIS A 150 -2.18 4.89 -7.28
C HIS A 150 -0.98 3.97 -7.54
N HIS A 151 -0.96 3.31 -8.70
CA HIS A 151 0.07 2.36 -9.06
C HIS A 151 1.45 3.01 -9.15
N LEU A 152 1.55 4.10 -9.90
CA LEU A 152 2.82 4.79 -10.15
C LEU A 152 3.39 5.40 -8.86
N PHE A 153 2.55 5.94 -7.97
CA PHE A 153 3.01 6.42 -6.67
C PHE A 153 3.68 5.30 -5.85
N VAL A 154 3.04 4.12 -5.75
CA VAL A 154 3.60 3.00 -4.99
C VAL A 154 4.78 2.33 -5.70
N PHE A 155 4.86 2.45 -7.04
CA PHE A 155 5.97 2.02 -7.87
C PHE A 155 7.21 2.91 -7.65
N ILE A 156 7.04 4.23 -7.64
CA ILE A 156 8.12 5.20 -7.36
C ILE A 156 8.66 5.01 -5.93
N HIS A 157 7.75 4.75 -4.99
CA HIS A 157 8.06 4.48 -3.59
C HIS A 157 8.84 5.63 -2.90
N PRO A 158 8.27 6.84 -2.84
CA PRO A 158 8.99 8.06 -2.45
C PRO A 158 9.38 8.14 -0.97
N TYR A 159 8.80 7.33 -0.07
CA TYR A 159 9.05 7.38 1.38
C TYR A 159 9.72 6.11 1.92
N PHE A 160 10.33 6.20 3.12
CA PHE A 160 10.88 5.03 3.80
C PHE A 160 9.81 4.01 4.24
N ASP A 161 8.63 4.49 4.64
CA ASP A 161 7.45 3.69 4.97
C ASP A 161 6.18 4.48 4.61
N GLY A 162 5.02 3.83 4.60
CA GLY A 162 3.72 4.46 4.41
C GLY A 162 3.25 4.52 2.96
N ASN A 163 4.11 4.21 1.98
CA ASN A 163 3.79 4.30 0.55
C ASN A 163 2.48 3.60 0.18
N GLY A 164 2.23 2.38 0.67
CA GLY A 164 0.97 1.68 0.42
C GLY A 164 -0.26 2.35 1.06
N ARG A 165 -0.11 2.98 2.24
CA ARG A 165 -1.19 3.71 2.92
C ARG A 165 -1.51 5.01 2.17
N LEU A 166 -0.48 5.78 1.85
CA LEU A 166 -0.60 7.01 1.06
C LEU A 166 -1.14 6.73 -0.34
N GLY A 167 -0.67 5.67 -1.00
CA GLY A 167 -1.17 5.27 -2.31
C GLY A 167 -2.68 5.01 -2.30
N ARG A 168 -3.23 4.40 -1.23
CA ARG A 168 -4.68 4.19 -1.10
C ARG A 168 -5.45 5.47 -0.77
N PHE A 169 -4.83 6.42 -0.06
CA PHE A 169 -5.41 7.75 0.13
C PHE A 169 -5.47 8.52 -1.20
N LEU A 170 -4.37 8.50 -1.97
CA LEU A 170 -4.29 9.08 -3.30
C LEU A 170 -5.31 8.46 -4.27
N LEU A 171 -5.43 7.12 -4.29
CA LEU A 171 -6.46 6.41 -5.05
C LEU A 171 -7.84 6.97 -4.76
N ASN A 172 -8.18 7.11 -3.48
CA ASN A 172 -9.51 7.56 -3.09
C ASN A 172 -9.75 9.05 -3.33
N ALA A 173 -8.73 9.90 -3.18
CA ALA A 173 -8.85 11.31 -3.53
C ALA A 173 -9.13 11.49 -5.02
N LEU A 174 -8.44 10.73 -5.88
CA LEU A 174 -8.66 10.75 -7.32
C LEU A 174 -9.99 10.13 -7.73
N LEU A 175 -10.44 9.05 -7.08
CA LEU A 175 -11.78 8.50 -7.29
C LEU A 175 -12.87 9.51 -6.92
N ALA A 176 -12.74 10.17 -5.77
CA ALA A 176 -13.71 11.16 -5.31
C ALA A 176 -13.84 12.33 -6.30
N SER A 177 -12.73 12.76 -6.92
CA SER A 177 -12.74 13.80 -7.96
C SER A 177 -13.57 13.46 -9.20
N GLY A 178 -13.87 12.17 -9.43
CA GLY A 178 -14.74 11.68 -10.50
C GLY A 178 -16.14 11.29 -10.04
N GLY A 179 -16.52 11.59 -8.79
CA GLY A 179 -17.80 11.18 -8.21
C GLY A 179 -17.89 9.70 -7.82
N TYR A 180 -16.76 8.97 -7.80
CA TYR A 180 -16.74 7.57 -7.38
C TYR A 180 -16.76 7.46 -5.85
N ARG A 181 -17.36 6.36 -5.37
CA ARG A 181 -17.37 6.01 -3.95
C ARG A 181 -15.97 5.65 -3.43
N TRP A 182 -15.75 5.89 -2.14
CA TRP A 182 -14.55 5.45 -1.45
C TRP A 182 -14.38 3.92 -1.56
N THR A 183 -13.21 3.50 -1.99
CA THR A 183 -12.84 2.09 -2.17
C THR A 183 -11.94 1.62 -1.04
N VAL A 184 -12.36 0.55 -0.38
CA VAL A 184 -11.58 -0.12 0.67
C VAL A 184 -11.01 -1.41 0.10
N VAL A 185 -9.68 -1.52 0.11
CA VAL A 185 -9.00 -2.81 -0.11
C VAL A 185 -9.14 -3.63 1.17
N ARG A 186 -10.00 -4.66 1.13
CA ARG A 186 -10.33 -5.44 2.33
C ARG A 186 -9.17 -6.33 2.78
N MET A 187 -9.05 -6.54 4.08
CA MET A 187 -7.92 -7.28 4.67
C MET A 187 -7.86 -8.72 4.17
N GLU A 188 -9.00 -9.38 4.05
CA GLU A 188 -9.17 -10.73 3.53
C GLU A 188 -8.75 -10.88 2.06
N ARG A 189 -8.71 -9.77 1.30
CA ARG A 189 -8.29 -9.74 -0.11
C ARG A 189 -6.89 -9.16 -0.32
N ARG A 190 -6.14 -8.88 0.75
CA ARG A 190 -4.80 -8.29 0.68
C ARG A 190 -3.86 -9.09 -0.21
N SER A 191 -3.89 -10.42 -0.17
CA SER A 191 -3.04 -11.26 -1.02
C SER A 191 -3.30 -11.03 -2.51
N ALA A 192 -4.57 -10.97 -2.92
CA ALA A 192 -4.97 -10.69 -4.29
C ALA A 192 -4.55 -9.28 -4.74
N TYR A 193 -4.72 -8.28 -3.87
CA TYR A 193 -4.24 -6.91 -4.12
C TYR A 193 -2.72 -6.87 -4.37
N MET A 194 -1.95 -7.52 -3.50
CA MET A 194 -0.48 -7.55 -3.64
C MET A 194 -0.04 -8.27 -4.92
N ALA A 195 -0.71 -9.37 -5.29
CA ALA A 195 -0.44 -10.08 -6.54
C ALA A 195 -0.76 -9.20 -7.77
N ALA A 196 -1.85 -8.44 -7.72
CA ALA A 196 -2.23 -7.52 -8.79
C ALA A 196 -1.24 -6.35 -8.94
N LEU A 197 -0.73 -5.81 -7.82
CA LEU A 197 0.35 -4.83 -7.83
C LEU A 197 1.65 -5.40 -8.41
N GLU A 198 2.01 -6.64 -8.06
CA GLU A 198 3.21 -7.29 -8.59
C GLU A 198 3.12 -7.51 -10.11
N GLU A 199 1.96 -7.91 -10.65
CA GLU A 199 1.76 -8.01 -12.09
C GLU A 199 1.92 -6.65 -12.79
N ALA A 200 1.41 -5.57 -12.18
CA ALA A 200 1.57 -4.23 -12.71
C ALA A 200 3.03 -3.78 -12.67
N SER A 201 3.70 -3.89 -11.51
CA SER A 201 5.05 -3.37 -11.30
C SER A 201 6.14 -4.18 -11.99
N ALA A 202 6.06 -5.51 -11.96
CA ALA A 202 7.14 -6.37 -12.46
C ALA A 202 6.93 -6.82 -13.92
N ASN A 203 5.69 -6.84 -14.40
CA ASN A 203 5.37 -7.30 -15.77
C ASN A 203 4.70 -6.22 -16.63
N GLY A 204 4.45 -5.01 -16.11
CA GLY A 204 3.76 -3.94 -16.84
C GLY A 204 2.27 -4.21 -17.09
N ARG A 205 1.65 -5.18 -16.41
CA ARG A 205 0.28 -5.63 -16.67
C ARG A 205 -0.73 -5.00 -15.72
N ILE A 206 -1.09 -3.74 -15.98
CA ILE A 206 -1.99 -2.97 -15.11
C ILE A 206 -3.41 -3.58 -14.96
N ALA A 207 -3.87 -4.34 -15.96
CA ALA A 207 -5.24 -4.84 -16.02
C ALA A 207 -5.66 -5.70 -14.81
N ALA A 208 -4.71 -6.41 -14.17
CA ALA A 208 -5.00 -7.18 -12.95
C ALA A 208 -5.38 -6.26 -11.78
N LEU A 209 -4.65 -5.15 -11.60
CA LEU A 209 -4.94 -4.14 -10.58
C LEU A 209 -6.26 -3.43 -10.86
N THR A 210 -6.50 -3.04 -12.11
CA THR A 210 -7.76 -2.39 -12.52
C THR A 210 -8.97 -3.27 -12.20
N ARG A 211 -8.94 -4.56 -12.58
CA ARG A 211 -10.03 -5.49 -12.28
C ARG A 211 -10.23 -5.68 -10.78
N PHE A 212 -9.14 -5.85 -10.04
CA PHE A 212 -9.19 -5.99 -8.58
C PHE A 212 -9.90 -4.79 -7.93
N LEU A 213 -9.54 -3.57 -8.30
CA LEU A 213 -10.13 -2.35 -7.74
C LEU A 213 -11.60 -2.20 -8.15
N ALA A 214 -11.96 -2.50 -9.41
CA ALA A 214 -13.34 -2.49 -9.87
C ALA A 214 -14.22 -3.47 -9.08
N GLU A 215 -13.72 -4.66 -8.78
CA GLU A 215 -14.43 -5.63 -7.93
C GLU A 215 -14.58 -5.16 -6.48
N GLU A 216 -13.59 -4.44 -5.93
CA GLU A 216 -13.74 -3.85 -4.59
C GLU A 216 -14.80 -2.74 -4.57
N MET A 217 -14.86 -1.93 -5.63
CA MET A 217 -15.85 -0.86 -5.80
C MET A 217 -17.29 -1.40 -5.92
N SER A 218 -17.48 -2.57 -6.54
CA SER A 218 -18.80 -3.17 -6.72
C SER A 218 -19.32 -3.91 -5.47
N ARG A 219 -18.47 -4.12 -4.45
CA ARG A 219 -18.82 -4.81 -3.20
C ARG A 219 -19.35 -3.87 -2.11
N GLY A 220 -19.58 -2.60 -2.43
CA GLY A 220 -20.03 -1.57 -1.49
C GLY A 220 -21.43 -1.05 -1.77
#